data_AF-A0A7R9VLD7-F1
#
_entry.id   AF-A0A7R9VLD7-F1
#
_cell.length_a   1.000
_cell.length_b   1.000
_cell.length_c   1.000
_cell.angle_alpha   90.00
_cell.angle_beta   90.00
_cell.angle_gamma   90.00
#
_symmetry.space_group_name_H-M   'P 1'
#
loop_
_entity.id
_entity.type
_entity.pdbx_description
1 polymer ?
#
loop_
_entity_poly.entity_id
_entity_poly.type
_entity_poly.pdbx_seq_one_letter_code
_entity_poly.pdbx_strand_id
1 'polypeptide(L)'
;HAEFYEDIGWVNRAPYTAAGGWGGAISSHASPESRVLLNEFYQYACSKEGSMDSIIPNITKFATDEMNDASDADSAVTNVQDPFRKSQLDLRLWTERGWPAEVTKEYLNTIVRSLESKNVVTDIRFPRAGEIMGVLDREVYRHLKQVKEGLINEEEMATRRSQVADDITRQWNEIIATHDAREDTPVPILETYQKLRGVYVRDQNLNQLDNVRIAGWLLAAIIIACSISFGVWVFWNKKVRIVRASQPPFLL
;
A
#
# COMPACT_ATOMS: atom_id res chain seq x y z
N HIS A 1 -8.83 12.18 -8.72
CA HIS A 1 -10.18 12.79 -8.62
C HIS A 1 -11.17 11.68 -8.33
N ALA A 2 -12.06 11.87 -7.35
CA ALA A 2 -13.17 10.94 -7.11
C ALA A 2 -14.42 11.46 -7.84
N GLU A 3 -15.22 10.55 -8.35
CA GLU A 3 -16.48 10.83 -9.04
C GLU A 3 -17.61 10.18 -8.23
N PHE A 4 -18.70 10.92 -8.03
CA PHE A 4 -19.84 10.42 -7.27
C PHE A 4 -20.85 9.77 -8.21
N TYR A 5 -21.29 8.58 -7.84
CA TYR A 5 -22.35 7.83 -8.49
C TYR A 5 -23.49 7.64 -7.47
N GLU A 6 -24.74 7.80 -7.88
CA GLU A 6 -25.89 7.74 -6.96
C GLU A 6 -26.05 6.38 -6.27
N ASP A 7 -25.60 5.31 -6.93
CA ASP A 7 -25.77 3.93 -6.52
C ASP A 7 -24.59 3.36 -5.72
N ILE A 8 -23.36 3.79 -6.01
CA ILE A 8 -22.12 3.26 -5.40
C ILE A 8 -21.28 4.33 -4.69
N GLY A 9 -21.76 5.58 -4.65
CA GLY A 9 -21.13 6.67 -3.94
C GLY A 9 -19.86 7.20 -4.61
N TRP A 10 -18.90 7.65 -3.81
CA TRP A 10 -17.63 8.20 -4.31
C TRP A 10 -16.71 7.09 -4.82
N VAL A 11 -16.56 7.02 -6.14
CA VAL A 11 -15.60 6.15 -6.80
C VAL A 11 -14.31 6.90 -7.04
N ASN A 12 -13.22 6.38 -6.49
CA ASN A 12 -11.90 6.96 -6.74
C ASN A 12 -11.37 6.51 -8.11
N ARG A 13 -11.04 7.46 -8.99
CA ARG A 13 -10.26 7.14 -10.20
C ARG A 13 -8.77 7.21 -9.86
N ALA A 14 -8.16 6.04 -9.71
CA ALA A 14 -6.71 5.91 -9.78
C ALA A 14 -6.30 5.96 -11.26
N PRO A 15 -5.44 6.89 -11.69
CA PRO A 15 -4.89 6.79 -13.03
C PRO A 15 -4.09 5.48 -13.10
N TYR A 16 -4.41 4.64 -14.09
CA TYR A 16 -3.60 3.46 -14.36
C TYR A 16 -2.22 3.94 -14.76
N THR A 17 -1.22 3.65 -13.95
CA THR A 17 0.16 3.92 -14.33
C THR A 17 0.51 2.93 -15.43
N ALA A 18 0.48 3.37 -16.68
CA ALA A 18 0.97 2.58 -17.80
C ALA A 18 2.41 2.07 -17.58
N ALA A 19 3.15 2.70 -16.67
CA ALA A 19 4.43 2.23 -16.15
C ALA A 19 4.28 1.07 -15.13
N GLY A 20 3.78 -0.08 -15.58
CA GLY A 20 3.89 -1.36 -14.88
C GLY A 20 5.30 -1.94 -15.08
N GLY A 21 6.29 -1.35 -14.43
CA GLY A 21 7.70 -1.69 -14.67
C GLY A 21 8.02 -3.14 -14.30
N TRP A 22 8.89 -3.78 -15.09
CA TRP A 22 9.43 -5.09 -14.79
C TRP A 22 10.54 -5.00 -13.73
N GLY A 23 10.52 -5.91 -12.76
CA GLY A 23 11.56 -6.04 -11.75
C GLY A 23 12.34 -7.34 -11.91
N GLY A 24 13.67 -7.26 -11.85
CA GLY A 24 14.54 -8.43 -11.71
C GLY A 24 14.72 -8.81 -10.24
N ALA A 25 14.69 -10.10 -9.93
CA ALA A 25 14.99 -10.62 -8.60
C ALA A 25 15.95 -11.81 -8.71
N ILE A 26 16.92 -11.87 -7.81
CA ILE A 26 17.89 -12.97 -7.77
C ILE A 26 17.44 -13.96 -6.70
N SER A 27 17.27 -15.23 -7.09
CA SER A 27 16.91 -16.30 -6.16
C SER A 27 17.96 -16.46 -5.08
N SER A 28 17.53 -16.58 -3.83
CA SER A 28 18.40 -16.91 -2.69
C SER A 28 19.04 -18.29 -2.81
N HIS A 29 18.47 -19.18 -3.64
CA HIS A 29 18.97 -20.53 -3.88
C HIS A 29 20.02 -20.61 -5.00
N ALA A 30 20.28 -19.52 -5.73
CA ALA A 30 21.30 -19.50 -6.76
C ALA A 30 22.71 -19.61 -6.16
N SER A 31 23.64 -20.21 -6.91
CA SER A 31 25.04 -20.33 -6.48
C SER A 31 25.65 -18.94 -6.22
N PRO A 32 26.64 -18.80 -5.31
CA PRO A 32 27.28 -17.52 -5.05
C PRO A 32 27.79 -16.82 -6.32
N GLU A 33 28.38 -17.58 -7.24
CA GLU A 33 28.86 -17.07 -8.53
C GLU A 33 27.72 -16.58 -9.43
N SER A 34 26.65 -17.38 -9.59
CA SER A 34 25.47 -16.97 -10.38
C SER A 34 24.81 -15.72 -9.82
N ARG A 35 24.80 -15.55 -8.49
CA ARG A 35 24.25 -14.34 -7.85
C ARG A 35 25.06 -13.10 -8.20
N VAL A 36 26.39 -13.21 -8.25
CA VAL A 36 27.27 -12.10 -8.66
C VAL A 36 27.02 -11.76 -10.13
N LEU A 37 27.06 -12.74 -11.02
CA LEU A 37 26.87 -12.53 -12.45
C LEU A 37 25.49 -11.95 -12.80
N LEU A 38 24.42 -12.46 -12.17
CA LEU A 38 23.07 -11.91 -12.37
C LEU A 38 22.95 -10.49 -11.83
N ASN A 39 23.60 -10.19 -10.70
CA ASN A 39 23.63 -8.84 -10.16
C ASN A 39 24.37 -7.88 -11.11
N GLU A 40 25.53 -8.27 -11.63
CA GLU A 40 26.27 -7.47 -12.62
C GLU A 40 25.44 -7.25 -13.89
N PHE A 41 24.78 -8.31 -14.39
CA PHE A 41 23.88 -8.20 -15.53
C PHE A 41 22.74 -7.21 -15.29
N TYR A 42 22.04 -7.31 -14.14
CA TYR A 42 20.98 -6.36 -13.81
C TYR A 42 21.50 -4.94 -13.63
N GLN A 43 22.69 -4.74 -13.06
CA GLN A 43 23.31 -3.41 -12.97
C GLN A 43 23.62 -2.83 -14.36
N TYR A 44 24.09 -3.65 -15.29
CA TYR A 44 24.33 -3.25 -16.67
C TYR A 44 23.03 -2.91 -17.41
N ALA A 45 22.04 -3.82 -17.38
CA ALA A 45 20.76 -3.65 -18.07
C ALA A 45 19.98 -2.45 -17.52
N CYS A 46 20.03 -2.24 -16.20
CA CYS A 46 19.43 -1.08 -15.56
C CYS A 46 20.36 0.13 -15.50
N SER A 47 21.56 0.12 -16.11
CA SER A 47 22.45 1.29 -16.10
C SER A 47 21.77 2.49 -16.75
N LYS A 48 22.17 3.72 -16.38
CA LYS A 48 21.57 4.94 -16.95
C LYS A 48 21.67 4.94 -18.49
N GLU A 49 22.81 4.54 -19.02
CA GLU A 49 23.07 4.50 -20.47
C GLU A 49 22.29 3.38 -21.15
N GLY A 50 22.43 2.13 -20.69
CA GLY A 50 21.75 0.97 -21.28
C GLY A 50 20.23 1.09 -21.23
N SER A 51 19.69 1.60 -20.12
CA SER A 51 18.24 1.84 -20.01
C SER A 51 17.75 3.02 -20.85
N MET A 52 18.60 4.00 -21.19
CA MET A 52 18.20 5.10 -22.06
C MET A 52 18.04 4.63 -23.49
N ASP A 53 19.00 3.86 -23.99
CA ASP A 53 18.96 3.37 -25.36
C ASP A 53 17.89 2.28 -25.56
N SER A 54 17.57 1.53 -24.51
CA SER A 54 16.49 0.53 -24.54
C SER A 54 15.10 1.17 -24.55
N ILE A 55 14.87 2.20 -23.72
CA ILE A 55 13.54 2.83 -23.58
C ILE A 55 13.30 3.92 -24.63
N ILE A 56 14.35 4.65 -25.00
CA ILE A 56 14.31 5.70 -26.01
C ILE A 56 15.28 5.30 -27.11
N PRO A 57 14.93 4.31 -27.95
CA PRO A 57 15.76 3.95 -29.09
C PRO A 57 15.82 5.12 -30.09
N ASN A 58 16.93 5.21 -30.83
CA ASN A 58 17.08 6.20 -31.88
C ASN A 58 16.33 5.75 -33.13
N ILE A 59 15.09 6.23 -33.31
CA ILE A 59 14.20 5.82 -34.40
C ILE A 59 14.68 6.26 -35.78
N THR A 60 15.57 7.27 -35.85
CA THR A 60 16.17 7.69 -37.12
C THR A 60 17.06 6.61 -37.73
N LYS A 61 17.61 5.71 -36.91
CA LYS A 61 18.42 4.56 -37.37
C LYS A 61 17.58 3.41 -37.93
N PHE A 62 16.29 3.36 -37.61
CA PHE A 62 15.36 2.35 -38.14
C PHE A 62 14.69 2.82 -39.44
N ALA A 63 14.77 4.13 -39.73
CA ALA A 63 14.21 4.74 -40.94
C ALA A 63 15.14 4.64 -42.17
N THR A 64 16.30 4.00 -42.05
CA THR A 64 17.27 3.83 -43.14
C THR A 64 17.26 2.40 -43.67
N ASP A 65 16.59 2.20 -44.83
CA ASP A 65 16.78 1.21 -45.92
C ASP A 65 17.10 -0.29 -45.67
N GLU A 66 17.21 -0.79 -44.43
CA GLU A 66 17.51 -2.22 -44.15
C GLU A 66 16.35 -3.02 -43.54
N MET A 67 15.17 -2.43 -43.32
CA MET A 67 13.97 -3.15 -42.88
C MET A 67 13.03 -3.40 -44.06
N ASN A 68 13.34 -4.44 -44.85
CA ASN A 68 12.53 -4.88 -46.00
C ASN A 68 11.28 -5.70 -45.60
N ASP A 69 11.06 -5.93 -44.31
CA ASP A 69 9.87 -6.63 -43.81
C ASP A 69 9.13 -5.73 -42.81
N ALA A 70 7.91 -5.33 -43.18
CA ALA A 70 7.05 -4.48 -42.34
C ALA A 70 6.72 -5.14 -40.99
N SER A 71 6.93 -6.45 -40.84
CA SER A 71 6.75 -7.17 -39.58
C SER A 71 7.87 -6.92 -38.55
N ASP A 72 9.09 -6.57 -38.99
CA ASP A 72 10.21 -6.26 -38.09
C ASP A 72 10.13 -4.82 -37.56
N ALA A 73 9.63 -3.89 -38.38
CA ALA A 73 9.52 -2.46 -38.02
C ALA A 73 8.46 -2.24 -36.93
N ASP A 74 7.35 -2.97 -37.00
CA ASP A 74 6.28 -2.90 -36.02
C ASP A 74 6.67 -3.59 -34.71
N SER A 75 7.49 -4.66 -34.75
CA SER A 75 7.92 -5.38 -33.54
C SER A 75 9.09 -4.71 -32.79
N ALA A 76 9.97 -3.97 -33.47
CA ALA A 76 11.19 -3.41 -32.85
C ALA A 76 10.94 -2.11 -32.06
N VAL A 77 9.94 -1.32 -32.46
CA VAL A 77 9.71 0.02 -31.88
C VAL A 77 8.52 0.07 -30.93
N THR A 78 7.46 -0.73 -31.13
CA THR A 78 6.17 -0.48 -30.47
C THR A 78 6.02 -1.03 -29.05
N ASN A 79 6.92 -1.91 -28.57
CA ASN A 79 6.73 -2.66 -27.32
C ASN A 79 7.65 -2.27 -26.14
N VAL A 80 8.45 -1.19 -26.21
CA VAL A 80 9.54 -0.94 -25.23
C VAL A 80 9.56 0.47 -24.62
N GLN A 81 8.50 1.26 -24.77
CA GLN A 81 8.55 2.69 -24.41
C GLN A 81 7.96 2.99 -23.03
N ASP A 82 8.34 2.25 -21.97
CA ASP A 82 7.84 2.49 -20.62
C ASP A 82 8.92 3.16 -19.74
N PRO A 83 8.90 4.51 -19.59
CA PRO A 83 9.81 5.20 -18.69
C PRO A 83 9.72 4.68 -17.26
N PHE A 84 10.83 4.15 -16.76
CA PHE A 84 10.98 3.74 -15.36
C PHE A 84 11.97 4.63 -14.59
N ARG A 85 12.56 5.65 -15.25
CA ARG A 85 13.44 6.67 -14.68
C ARG A 85 12.88 8.06 -14.95
N LYS A 86 12.96 8.97 -13.96
CA LYS A 86 12.60 10.38 -14.15
C LYS A 86 13.37 11.05 -15.30
N SER A 87 14.64 10.67 -15.50
CA SER A 87 15.44 11.20 -16.60
C SER A 87 14.92 10.81 -17.99
N GLN A 88 14.14 9.73 -18.10
CA GLN A 88 13.51 9.34 -19.37
C GLN A 88 12.26 10.17 -19.68
N LEU A 89 11.80 11.03 -18.76
CA LEU A 89 10.66 11.92 -18.96
C LEU A 89 11.06 13.28 -19.56
N ASP A 90 12.34 13.45 -19.94
CA ASP A 90 12.81 14.65 -20.64
C ASP A 90 12.51 14.54 -22.13
N LEU A 91 11.53 15.31 -22.60
CA LEU A 91 11.10 15.38 -24.00
C LEU A 91 12.27 15.55 -24.98
N ARG A 92 13.31 16.29 -24.59
CA ARG A 92 14.45 16.55 -25.47
C ARG A 92 15.14 15.27 -25.91
N LEU A 93 15.32 14.32 -24.98
CA LEU A 93 16.02 13.06 -25.24
C LEU A 93 15.31 12.20 -26.28
N TRP A 94 13.99 12.34 -26.37
CA TRP A 94 13.15 11.70 -27.37
C TRP A 94 13.26 12.43 -28.71
N THR A 95 13.08 13.75 -28.73
CA THR A 95 13.14 14.52 -29.97
C THR A 95 14.52 14.47 -30.65
N GLU A 96 15.61 14.48 -29.87
CA GLU A 96 16.98 14.31 -30.38
C GLU A 96 17.21 12.93 -31.03
N ARG A 97 16.36 11.95 -30.70
CA ARG A 97 16.38 10.57 -31.22
C ARG A 97 15.33 10.32 -32.32
N GLY A 98 14.69 11.38 -32.82
CA GLY A 98 13.78 11.34 -33.96
C GLY A 98 12.30 11.23 -33.62
N TRP A 99 11.94 11.16 -32.34
CA TRP A 99 10.53 11.01 -31.92
C TRP A 99 9.71 12.28 -32.18
N PRO A 100 8.44 12.17 -32.63
CA PRO A 100 7.57 13.33 -32.85
C PRO A 100 7.32 14.12 -31.57
N ALA A 101 7.59 15.43 -31.58
CA ALA A 101 7.60 16.25 -30.38
C ALA A 101 6.21 16.36 -29.70
N GLU A 102 5.15 16.58 -30.47
CA GLU A 102 3.79 16.79 -29.97
C GLU A 102 3.24 15.52 -29.31
N VAL A 103 3.31 14.39 -30.02
CA VAL A 103 2.82 13.09 -29.53
C VAL A 103 3.61 12.64 -28.30
N THR A 104 4.94 12.76 -28.34
CA THR A 104 5.79 12.40 -27.20
C THR A 104 5.51 13.28 -25.99
N LYS A 105 5.30 14.59 -26.21
CA LYS A 105 4.95 15.51 -25.13
C LYS A 105 3.63 15.12 -24.47
N GLU A 106 2.61 14.75 -25.25
CA GLU A 106 1.33 14.29 -24.72
C GLU A 106 1.48 12.99 -23.91
N TYR A 107 2.24 12.03 -24.43
CA TYR A 107 2.55 10.78 -23.75
C TYR A 107 3.25 11.01 -22.40
N LEU A 108 4.37 11.74 -22.40
CA LEU A 108 5.15 12.02 -21.19
C LEU A 108 4.34 12.84 -20.17
N ASN A 109 3.54 13.82 -20.61
CA ASN A 109 2.66 14.57 -19.72
C ASN A 109 1.60 13.68 -19.06
N THR A 110 1.09 12.68 -19.77
CA THR A 110 0.13 11.73 -19.22
C THR A 110 0.77 10.90 -18.10
N ILE A 111 2.01 10.44 -18.31
CA ILE A 111 2.77 9.74 -17.26
C ILE A 111 3.00 10.65 -16.05
N VAL A 112 3.48 11.87 -16.27
CA VAL A 112 3.75 12.83 -15.18
C VAL A 112 2.49 13.12 -14.38
N ARG A 113 1.36 13.40 -15.05
CA ARG A 113 0.06 13.63 -14.39
C ARG A 113 -0.40 12.41 -13.60
N SER A 114 -0.17 11.20 -14.11
CA SER A 114 -0.47 9.96 -13.40
C SER A 114 0.37 9.84 -12.13
N LEU A 115 1.68 10.10 -12.21
CA LEU A 115 2.62 10.02 -11.07
C LEU A 115 2.37 11.10 -10.01
N GLU A 116 1.90 12.28 -10.40
CA GLU A 116 1.57 13.38 -9.49
C GLU A 116 0.20 13.21 -8.81
N SER A 117 -0.62 12.26 -9.26
CA SER A 117 -1.92 12.00 -8.67
C SER A 117 -1.79 11.50 -7.23
N LYS A 118 -2.51 12.12 -6.29
CA LYS A 118 -2.64 11.62 -4.90
C LYS A 118 -3.26 10.22 -4.82
N ASN A 119 -3.93 9.79 -5.89
CA ASN A 119 -4.59 8.50 -6.02
C ASN A 119 -3.75 7.50 -6.83
N VAL A 120 -2.52 7.84 -7.20
CA VAL A 120 -1.61 6.87 -7.81
C VAL A 120 -1.35 5.75 -6.79
N VAL A 121 -1.56 4.51 -7.22
CA VAL A 121 -1.32 3.33 -6.39
C VAL A 121 -0.19 2.56 -7.05
N THR A 122 0.86 2.28 -6.28
CA THR A 122 1.94 1.40 -6.72
C THR A 122 1.46 -0.05 -6.73
N ASP A 123 2.07 -0.89 -7.57
CA ASP A 123 1.71 -2.30 -7.65
C ASP A 123 1.66 -2.97 -6.28
N ILE A 124 0.70 -3.89 -6.14
CA ILE A 124 0.51 -4.66 -4.93
C ILE A 124 1.72 -5.59 -4.72
N ARG A 125 2.54 -5.29 -3.70
CA ARG A 125 3.79 -6.03 -3.38
C ARG A 125 3.76 -6.69 -2.00
N PHE A 126 2.58 -7.09 -1.53
CA PHE A 126 2.44 -7.83 -0.28
C PHE A 126 2.20 -9.34 -0.53
N PRO A 127 2.45 -10.22 0.46
CA PRO A 127 2.16 -11.65 0.32
C PRO A 127 0.69 -11.90 -0.07
N ARG A 128 0.43 -12.96 -0.85
CA ARG A 128 -0.93 -13.31 -1.35
C ARG A 128 -1.56 -12.30 -2.33
N ALA A 129 -0.81 -11.31 -2.82
CA ALA A 129 -1.27 -10.36 -3.85
C ALA A 129 -1.97 -11.04 -5.03
N GLY A 130 -1.38 -12.11 -5.58
CA GLY A 130 -1.95 -12.83 -6.73
C GLY A 130 -3.29 -13.51 -6.41
N GLU A 131 -3.46 -14.04 -5.19
CA GLU A 131 -4.72 -14.64 -4.76
C GLU A 131 -5.82 -13.57 -4.58
N ILE A 132 -5.46 -12.43 -3.98
CA ILE A 132 -6.34 -11.28 -3.80
C ILE A 132 -6.79 -10.73 -5.17
N MET A 133 -5.86 -10.55 -6.11
CA MET A 133 -6.19 -10.13 -7.48
C MET A 133 -7.04 -11.18 -8.21
N GLY A 134 -6.74 -12.47 -8.03
CA GLY A 134 -7.53 -13.55 -8.62
C GLY A 134 -8.98 -13.61 -8.12
N VAL A 135 -9.25 -13.19 -6.88
CA VAL A 135 -10.63 -13.00 -6.37
C VAL A 135 -11.33 -11.87 -7.14
N LEU A 136 -10.68 -10.72 -7.26
CA LEU A 136 -11.23 -9.56 -7.98
C LEU A 136 -11.58 -9.94 -9.43
N ASP A 137 -10.61 -10.51 -10.15
CA ASP A 137 -10.79 -10.90 -11.55
C ASP A 137 -11.93 -11.88 -11.73
N ARG A 138 -12.00 -12.92 -10.89
CA ARG A 138 -13.03 -13.95 -10.96
C ARG A 138 -14.43 -13.39 -10.71
N GLU A 139 -14.61 -12.62 -9.64
CA GLU A 139 -15.93 -12.12 -9.24
C GLU A 139 -16.44 -11.05 -10.20
N VAL A 140 -15.56 -10.14 -10.66
CA VAL A 140 -15.90 -9.15 -11.69
C VAL A 140 -16.23 -9.84 -13.01
N TYR A 141 -15.41 -10.81 -13.46
CA TYR A 141 -15.69 -11.59 -14.66
C TYR A 141 -17.05 -12.29 -14.59
N ARG A 142 -17.35 -12.95 -13.47
CA ARG A 142 -18.64 -13.64 -13.27
C ARG A 142 -19.80 -12.67 -13.36
N HIS A 143 -19.69 -11.49 -12.72
CA HIS A 143 -20.71 -10.45 -12.79
C HIS A 143 -20.92 -9.95 -14.23
N LEU A 144 -19.84 -9.55 -14.92
CA LEU A 144 -19.91 -9.04 -16.29
C LEU A 144 -20.46 -10.08 -17.27
N LYS A 145 -20.15 -11.36 -17.07
CA LYS A 145 -20.72 -12.45 -17.86
C LYS A 145 -22.25 -12.52 -17.67
N GLN A 146 -22.74 -12.47 -16.44
CA GLN A 146 -24.19 -12.48 -16.15
C GLN A 146 -24.91 -11.28 -16.75
N VAL A 147 -24.31 -10.08 -16.68
CA VAL A 147 -24.84 -8.87 -17.31
C VAL A 147 -24.94 -9.05 -18.82
N LYS A 148 -23.87 -9.54 -19.47
CA LYS A 148 -23.83 -9.78 -20.91
C LYS A 148 -24.87 -10.80 -21.38
N GLU A 149 -25.14 -11.81 -20.55
CA GLU A 149 -26.14 -12.86 -20.83
C GLU A 149 -27.59 -12.41 -20.52
N GLY A 150 -27.79 -11.18 -20.03
CA GLY A 150 -29.12 -10.65 -19.69
C GLY A 150 -29.76 -11.30 -18.47
N LEU A 151 -28.94 -11.89 -17.58
CA LEU A 151 -29.42 -12.60 -16.38
C LEU A 151 -29.66 -11.67 -15.18
N ILE A 152 -29.28 -10.39 -15.30
CA ILE A 152 -29.43 -9.38 -14.25
C ILE A 152 -30.30 -8.26 -14.82
N ASN A 153 -31.42 -7.98 -14.15
CA ASN A 153 -32.31 -6.88 -14.52
C ASN A 153 -31.68 -5.53 -14.15
N GLU A 154 -32.06 -4.47 -14.86
CA GLU A 154 -31.52 -3.12 -14.63
C GLU A 154 -31.80 -2.61 -13.20
N GLU A 155 -33.00 -2.88 -12.68
CA GLU A 155 -33.39 -2.55 -11.31
C GLU A 155 -32.57 -3.28 -10.24
N GLU A 156 -32.06 -4.47 -10.54
CA GLU A 156 -31.26 -5.28 -9.62
C GLU A 156 -29.76 -4.99 -9.71
N MET A 157 -29.34 -4.21 -10.72
CA MET A 157 -27.95 -4.07 -11.09
C MET A 157 -27.11 -3.42 -9.99
N ALA A 158 -27.64 -2.38 -9.33
CA ALA A 158 -26.98 -1.71 -8.21
C ALA A 158 -26.80 -2.66 -7.01
N THR A 159 -27.86 -3.36 -6.62
CA THR A 159 -27.82 -4.38 -5.56
C THR A 159 -26.79 -5.46 -5.88
N ARG A 160 -26.76 -5.92 -7.14
CA ARG A 160 -25.83 -6.96 -7.57
C ARG A 160 -24.38 -6.50 -7.54
N ARG A 161 -24.09 -5.26 -7.95
CA ARG A 161 -22.75 -4.65 -7.81
C ARG A 161 -22.30 -4.60 -6.35
N SER A 162 -23.18 -4.20 -5.44
CA SER A 162 -22.89 -4.17 -4.00
C SER A 162 -22.54 -5.57 -3.48
N GLN A 163 -23.34 -6.58 -3.81
CA GLN A 163 -23.07 -7.97 -3.40
C GLN A 163 -21.72 -8.48 -3.90
N VAL A 164 -21.35 -8.15 -5.15
CA VAL A 164 -20.04 -8.52 -5.70
C VAL A 164 -18.91 -7.88 -4.89
N ALA A 165 -19.05 -6.60 -4.51
CA ALA A 165 -18.06 -5.92 -3.67
C ALA A 165 -17.97 -6.54 -2.26
N ASP A 166 -19.10 -6.93 -1.67
CA ASP A 166 -19.15 -7.61 -0.37
C ASP A 166 -18.49 -8.99 -0.43
N ASP A 167 -18.74 -9.75 -1.50
CA ASP A 167 -18.14 -11.07 -1.72
C ASP A 167 -16.63 -11.01 -1.94
N ILE A 168 -16.15 -10.00 -2.68
CA ILE A 168 -14.72 -9.74 -2.84
C ILE A 168 -14.11 -9.39 -1.48
N THR A 169 -14.73 -8.47 -0.74
CA THR A 169 -14.24 -8.01 0.58
C THR A 169 -14.14 -9.16 1.57
N ARG A 170 -15.17 -10.00 1.65
CA ARG A 170 -15.18 -11.18 2.51
C ARG A 170 -14.04 -12.14 2.18
N GLN A 171 -13.89 -12.49 0.90
CA GLN A 171 -12.83 -13.42 0.46
C GLN A 171 -11.43 -12.84 0.65
N TRP A 172 -11.23 -11.54 0.44
CA TRP A 172 -9.97 -10.87 0.78
C TRP A 172 -9.67 -10.95 2.27
N ASN A 173 -10.65 -10.68 3.13
CA ASN A 173 -10.49 -10.79 4.57
C ASN A 173 -10.15 -12.22 5.01
N GLU A 174 -10.75 -13.23 4.39
CA GLU A 174 -10.42 -14.65 4.63
C GLU A 174 -8.96 -14.97 4.25
N ILE A 175 -8.49 -14.50 3.09
CA ILE A 175 -7.10 -14.67 2.64
C ILE A 175 -6.13 -13.98 3.62
N ILE A 176 -6.44 -12.74 4.01
CA ILE A 176 -5.61 -11.96 4.94
C ILE A 176 -5.55 -12.65 6.29
N ALA A 177 -6.70 -13.00 6.88
CA ALA A 177 -6.76 -13.67 8.17
C ALA A 177 -6.01 -15.01 8.16
N THR A 178 -6.16 -15.79 7.09
CA THR A 178 -5.45 -17.08 6.94
C THR A 178 -3.94 -16.89 6.84
N HIS A 179 -3.47 -15.86 6.14
CA HIS A 179 -2.05 -15.55 6.08
C HIS A 179 -1.51 -15.07 7.43
N ASP A 180 -2.20 -14.13 8.06
CA ASP A 180 -1.76 -13.49 9.31
C ASP A 180 -1.81 -14.45 10.51
N ALA A 181 -2.63 -15.51 10.46
CA ALA A 181 -2.73 -16.53 11.51
C ALA A 181 -1.58 -17.56 11.51
N ARG A 182 -0.71 -17.60 10.50
CA ARG A 182 0.39 -18.58 10.45
C ARG A 182 1.51 -18.19 11.42
N GLU A 183 2.07 -19.17 12.11
CA GLU A 183 3.20 -18.96 13.04
C GLU A 183 4.48 -18.45 12.33
N ASP A 184 4.63 -18.79 11.05
CA ASP A 184 5.80 -18.40 10.24
C ASP A 184 5.60 -17.08 9.49
N THR A 185 4.49 -16.37 9.70
CA THR A 185 4.25 -15.06 9.08
C THR A 185 5.12 -14.00 9.76
N PRO A 186 6.12 -13.42 9.06
CA PRO A 186 7.06 -12.49 9.69
C PRO A 186 6.43 -11.12 9.95
N VAL A 187 5.48 -10.70 9.10
CA VAL A 187 4.82 -9.40 9.16
C VAL A 187 3.40 -9.55 8.59
N PRO A 188 2.35 -9.06 9.26
CA PRO A 188 0.98 -9.06 8.74
C PRO A 188 0.83 -8.31 7.41
N ILE A 189 -0.15 -8.69 6.60
CA ILE A 189 -0.40 -8.03 5.30
C ILE A 189 -0.71 -6.54 5.48
N LEU A 190 -1.52 -6.17 6.48
CA LEU A 190 -1.88 -4.78 6.72
C LEU A 190 -0.65 -3.91 7.01
N GLU A 191 0.25 -4.40 7.87
CA GLU A 191 1.50 -3.71 8.17
C GLU A 191 2.37 -3.56 6.91
N THR A 192 2.49 -4.61 6.11
CA THR A 192 3.24 -4.58 4.85
C THR A 192 2.65 -3.55 3.89
N TYR A 193 1.32 -3.52 3.75
CA TYR A 193 0.61 -2.55 2.92
C TYR A 193 0.86 -1.11 3.40
N GLN A 194 0.75 -0.85 4.71
CA GLN A 194 1.01 0.47 5.28
C GLN A 194 2.47 0.92 5.07
N LYS A 195 3.43 -0.01 5.16
CA LYS A 195 4.85 0.25 4.86
C LYS A 195 5.05 0.62 3.40
N LEU A 196 4.44 -0.14 2.47
CA LEU A 196 4.48 0.17 1.03
C LEU A 196 3.88 1.53 0.70
N ARG A 197 2.88 1.96 1.46
CA ARG A 197 2.23 3.27 1.34
C ARG A 197 2.99 4.41 2.04
N GLY A 198 4.02 4.10 2.82
CA GLY A 198 4.76 5.09 3.62
C GLY A 198 3.92 5.70 4.75
N VAL A 199 2.84 5.04 5.17
CA VAL A 199 1.93 5.50 6.25
C VAL A 199 2.00 4.64 7.50
N TYR A 200 2.87 3.64 7.52
CA TYR A 200 3.06 2.78 8.69
C TYR A 200 3.59 3.60 9.87
N VAL A 201 2.79 3.64 10.93
CA VAL A 201 3.20 4.14 12.24
C VAL A 201 3.31 2.92 13.13
N ARG A 202 4.50 2.65 13.66
CA ARG A 202 4.69 1.56 14.62
C ARG A 202 3.81 1.85 15.82
N ASP A 203 2.94 0.90 16.15
CA ASP A 203 2.14 0.98 17.37
C ASP A 203 3.11 0.94 18.56
N GLN A 204 3.45 2.13 19.07
CA GLN A 204 4.27 2.24 20.25
C GLN A 204 3.34 2.02 21.42
N ASN A 205 3.40 0.83 22.01
CA ASN A 205 2.76 0.61 23.29
C ASN A 205 3.45 1.52 24.33
N LEU A 206 2.87 2.70 24.56
CA LEU A 206 3.32 3.64 25.59
C LEU A 206 3.02 3.14 27.01
N ASN A 207 2.37 1.98 27.18
CA ASN A 207 2.25 1.29 28.46
C ASN A 207 3.58 0.63 28.86
N GLN A 208 4.64 1.41 29.04
CA GLN A 208 5.92 0.94 29.59
C GLN A 208 5.80 0.47 31.05
N LEU A 209 4.63 0.63 31.68
CA LEU A 209 4.39 0.35 33.08
C LEU A 209 3.54 -0.89 33.35
N ASP A 210 3.24 -1.76 32.38
CA ASP A 210 2.29 -2.88 32.63
C ASP A 210 2.63 -3.71 33.88
N ASN A 211 3.91 -4.02 34.10
CA ASN A 211 4.34 -4.73 35.32
C ASN A 211 4.32 -3.84 36.59
N VAL A 212 4.51 -2.53 36.45
CA VAL A 212 4.52 -1.56 37.57
C VAL A 212 3.09 -1.10 37.91
N ARG A 213 2.14 -1.30 37.00
CA ARG A 213 0.75 -0.84 37.13
C ARG A 213 0.07 -1.51 38.30
N ILE A 214 0.29 -2.82 38.49
CA ILE A 214 -0.24 -3.57 39.63
C ILE A 214 0.34 -3.02 40.94
N ALA A 215 1.64 -2.74 40.98
CA ALA A 215 2.27 -2.11 42.15
C ALA A 215 1.71 -0.71 42.42
N GLY A 216 1.44 0.07 41.37
CA GLY A 216 0.80 1.38 41.48
C GLY A 216 -0.64 1.31 42.03
N TRP A 217 -1.45 0.36 41.54
CA TRP A 217 -2.80 0.13 42.06
C TRP A 217 -2.80 -0.35 43.50
N LEU A 218 -1.88 -1.25 43.86
CA LEU A 218 -1.71 -1.72 45.24
C LEU A 218 -1.29 -0.57 46.17
N LEU A 219 -0.34 0.26 45.75
CA LEU A 219 0.10 1.42 46.51
C LEU A 219 -1.05 2.42 46.71
N ALA A 220 -1.81 2.71 45.65
CA ALA A 220 -3.00 3.57 45.73
C ALA A 220 -4.06 3.00 46.68
N ALA A 221 -4.33 1.69 46.61
CA ALA A 221 -5.27 1.02 47.50
C ALA A 221 -4.82 1.08 48.97
N ILE A 222 -3.53 0.88 49.25
CA ILE A 222 -2.97 1.02 50.60
C ILE A 222 -3.12 2.46 51.09
N ILE A 223 -2.81 3.46 50.28
CA ILE A 223 -2.95 4.89 50.64
C ILE A 223 -4.41 5.22 50.99
N ILE A 224 -5.36 4.75 50.17
CA ILE A 224 -6.79 4.95 50.42
C ILE A 224 -7.23 4.25 51.71
N ALA A 225 -6.84 2.98 51.90
CA ALA A 225 -7.19 2.20 53.09
C ALA A 225 -6.61 2.83 54.37
N CYS A 226 -5.35 3.26 54.35
CA CYS A 226 -4.72 3.99 55.44
C CYS A 226 -5.44 5.31 55.73
N SER A 227 -5.78 6.09 54.70
CA SER A 227 -6.48 7.37 54.87
C SER A 227 -7.86 7.19 55.50
N ILE A 228 -8.63 6.19 55.06
CA ILE A 228 -9.93 5.84 55.65
C ILE A 228 -9.74 5.38 57.10
N SER A 229 -8.77 4.49 57.35
CA SER A 229 -8.49 3.96 58.69
C SER A 229 -8.11 5.07 59.68
N PHE A 230 -7.27 6.02 59.27
CA PHE A 230 -6.95 7.20 60.07
C PHE A 230 -8.18 8.08 60.31
N GLY A 231 -9.01 8.31 59.28
CA GLY A 231 -10.26 9.07 59.43
C GLY A 231 -11.20 8.44 60.47
N VAL A 232 -11.41 7.12 60.40
CA VAL A 232 -12.22 6.36 61.36
C VAL A 232 -11.61 6.41 62.77
N TRP A 233 -10.29 6.22 62.89
CA TRP A 233 -9.59 6.27 64.16
C TRP A 233 -9.71 7.64 64.83
N VAL A 234 -9.53 8.73 64.08
CA VAL A 234 -9.72 10.11 64.58
C VAL A 234 -11.15 10.33 65.04
N PHE A 235 -12.13 9.85 64.28
CA PHE A 235 -13.55 9.99 64.64
C PHE A 235 -13.89 9.29 65.97
N TRP A 236 -13.41 8.06 66.19
CA TRP A 236 -13.62 7.35 67.44
C TRP A 236 -12.86 7.96 68.63
N ASN A 237 -11.66 8.48 68.40
CA ASN A 237 -10.79 9.02 69.45
C ASN A 237 -10.92 10.53 69.67
N LYS A 238 -11.95 11.18 69.11
CA LYS A 238 -12.17 12.64 69.21
C LYS A 238 -12.23 13.21 70.63
N LYS A 239 -12.49 12.38 71.65
CA LYS A 239 -12.53 12.77 73.07
C LYS A 239 -11.15 12.79 73.74
N VAL A 240 -10.14 12.18 73.12
CA VAL A 240 -8.76 12.18 73.64
C VAL A 240 -8.18 13.59 73.49
N ARG A 241 -7.62 14.14 74.57
CA ARG A 241 -7.13 15.53 74.64
C ARG A 241 -6.16 15.89 73.50
N ILE A 242 -5.29 14.95 73.12
CA ILE A 242 -4.31 15.13 72.06
C ILE A 242 -5.00 15.28 70.69
N VAL A 243 -5.93 14.38 70.35
CA VAL A 243 -6.68 14.42 69.09
C VAL A 243 -7.49 15.71 68.98
N ARG A 244 -8.16 16.11 70.07
CA ARG A 244 -8.96 17.35 70.12
C ARG A 244 -8.13 18.62 69.93
N ALA A 245 -6.90 18.65 70.43
CA ALA A 245 -6.01 19.80 70.27
C ALA A 245 -5.42 19.91 68.84
N SER A 246 -5.40 18.80 68.10
CA SER A 246 -4.85 18.72 66.75
C SER A 246 -5.89 18.81 65.63
N GLN A 247 -7.19 18.95 65.95
CA GLN A 247 -8.24 19.07 64.94
C GLN A 247 -8.19 20.46 64.28
N PRO A 248 -8.07 20.53 62.94
CA PRO A 248 -8.21 21.77 62.20
C PRO A 248 -9.58 22.43 62.47
N PRO A 249 -9.68 23.77 62.43
CA PRO A 249 -10.92 24.49 62.74
C PRO A 249 -12.13 24.10 61.88
N PHE A 250 -11.89 23.54 60.69
CA PHE A 250 -12.93 23.11 59.73
C PHE A 250 -13.47 21.69 59.98
N LEU A 251 -12.96 20.96 60.98
CA LEU A 251 -13.46 19.64 61.39
C LEU A 251 -14.22 19.66 62.74
N LEU A 252 -14.49 20.87 63.29
CA LEU A 252 -15.27 21.09 64.50
C LEU A 252 -16.78 21.22 64.21
#